data_AF-A0A852PM10-F1
#
_entry.id   AF-A0A852PM10-F1
#
_cell.length_a   1.000
_cell.length_b   1.000
_cell.length_c   1.000
_cell.angle_alpha   90.00
_cell.angle_beta   90.00
_cell.angle_gamma   90.00
#
_symmetry.space_group_name_H-M   'P 1'
#
loop_
_entity.id
_entity.type
_entity.pdbx_description
1 polymer ?
#
loop_
_entity_poly.entity_id
_entity_poly.type
_entity_poly.pdbx_seq_one_letter_code
_entity_poly.pdbx_strand_id
1 'polypeptide(L)'
;VGEEVPLKCFFKTSSPITESLLVVWTYRPLTGGPMETIFHYQSVPHPITAGRFKGRISWVGNVANGDASIAIQNPTLSDNGTFICSVKNPPDV
;
A
#
# COMPACT_ATOMS: atom_id res chain seq x y z
N VAL A 1 22.34 3.20 6.94
CA VAL A 1 22.54 2.53 5.62
C VAL A 1 21.23 1.86 5.27
N GLY A 2 20.67 2.21 4.11
CA GLY A 2 19.34 1.82 3.63
C GLY A 2 18.26 2.82 4.02
N GLU A 3 18.01 3.83 3.17
CA GLU A 3 16.92 4.79 3.38
C GLU A 3 15.58 4.07 3.09
N GLU A 4 14.71 3.99 4.09
CA GLU A 4 13.35 3.46 3.97
C GLU A 4 12.39 4.65 4.07
N VAL A 5 11.52 4.81 3.07
CA VAL A 5 10.57 5.91 3.02
C VAL A 5 9.17 5.38 3.30
N PRO A 6 8.55 5.74 4.44
CA PRO A 6 7.19 5.32 4.75
C PRO A 6 6.17 6.11 3.94
N LEU A 7 5.24 5.41 3.30
CA LEU A 7 4.05 5.94 2.67
C LEU A 7 2.87 5.76 3.63
N LYS A 8 2.45 6.86 4.25
CA LYS A 8 1.42 6.83 5.28
C LYS A 8 0.02 6.73 4.69
N CYS A 9 -0.78 5.83 5.22
CA CYS A 9 -2.21 5.72 4.92
C CYS A 9 -2.98 5.42 6.19
N PHE A 10 -3.81 6.37 6.63
CA PHE A 10 -4.70 6.19 7.77
C PHE A 10 -6.14 6.21 7.29
N PHE A 11 -6.94 5.29 7.80
CA PHE A 11 -8.36 5.19 7.48
C PHE A 11 -9.20 5.16 8.75
N LYS A 12 -10.46 5.55 8.59
CA LYS A 12 -11.50 5.45 9.63
C LYS A 12 -12.65 4.64 9.06
N THR A 13 -13.23 3.78 9.89
CA THR A 13 -14.32 2.88 9.53
C THR A 13 -15.30 2.85 10.69
N SER A 14 -16.60 2.84 10.39
CA SER A 14 -17.65 2.67 11.40
C SER A 14 -17.93 1.21 11.71
N SER A 15 -17.66 0.33 10.74
CA SER A 15 -17.80 -1.10 10.92
C SER A 15 -16.58 -1.70 11.63
N PRO A 16 -16.77 -2.82 12.35
CA PRO A 16 -15.65 -3.61 12.85
C PRO A 16 -14.72 -4.01 11.70
N ILE A 17 -13.43 -4.06 11.97
CA ILE A 17 -12.44 -4.58 11.01
C ILE A 17 -12.55 -6.09 10.99
N THR A 18 -12.77 -6.65 9.81
CA THR A 18 -12.93 -8.09 9.59
C THR A 18 -11.85 -8.63 8.64
N GLU A 19 -11.80 -9.95 8.47
CA GLU A 19 -10.92 -10.63 7.49
C GLU A 19 -11.23 -10.23 6.04
N SER A 20 -12.40 -9.62 5.79
CA SER A 20 -12.80 -9.10 4.49
C SER A 20 -12.21 -7.72 4.16
N LEU A 21 -11.52 -7.08 5.12
CA LEU A 21 -10.80 -5.83 4.89
C LEU A 21 -9.76 -6.02 3.78
N LEU A 22 -9.88 -5.23 2.73
CA LEU A 22 -8.95 -5.18 1.62
C LEU A 22 -8.26 -3.82 1.59
N VAL A 23 -6.94 -3.82 1.62
CA VAL A 23 -6.11 -2.64 1.31
C VAL A 23 -5.41 -2.91 0.00
N VAL A 24 -5.49 -1.97 -0.93
CA VAL A 24 -4.76 -2.01 -2.21
C VAL A 24 -3.93 -0.75 -2.33
N TRP A 25 -2.64 -0.92 -2.55
CA TRP A 25 -1.75 0.17 -2.93
C TRP A 25 -1.48 0.12 -4.42
N THR A 26 -1.73 1.25 -5.07
CA THR A 26 -1.46 1.45 -6.49
C THR A 26 -0.46 2.57 -6.70
N TYR A 27 0.24 2.51 -7.82
CA TYR A 27 1.25 3.47 -8.23
C TYR A 27 0.97 3.95 -9.64
N ARG A 28 1.16 5.25 -9.87
CA ARG A 28 1.13 5.86 -11.19
C ARG A 28 2.44 6.61 -11.44
N PRO A 29 3.20 6.29 -12.50
CA PRO A 29 4.42 7.01 -12.85
C PRO A 29 4.17 8.50 -13.12
N LEU A 30 5.12 9.35 -12.73
CA LEU A 30 5.04 10.80 -13.01
C LEU A 30 5.03 11.12 -14.52
N THR A 31 5.68 10.29 -15.33
CA THR A 31 5.69 10.38 -16.80
C THR A 31 4.34 10.06 -17.46
N GLY A 32 3.34 9.67 -16.66
CA GLY A 32 2.10 9.08 -17.16
C GLY A 32 2.24 7.59 -17.43
N GLY A 33 1.11 6.95 -17.76
CA GLY A 33 1.00 5.51 -17.92
C GLY A 33 -0.17 4.89 -17.14
N PRO A 34 -0.35 3.56 -17.26
CA PRO A 34 -1.36 2.83 -16.50
C PRO A 34 -1.03 2.83 -15.00
N MET A 35 -2.07 2.65 -14.17
CA MET A 35 -1.87 2.41 -12.75
C MET A 35 -1.44 0.95 -12.53
N GLU A 36 -0.47 0.75 -11.65
CA GLU A 36 0.06 -0.57 -11.29
C GLU A 36 -0.29 -0.86 -9.84
N THR A 37 -0.76 -2.08 -9.55
CA THR A 37 -0.87 -2.53 -8.15
C THR A 37 0.51 -2.89 -7.65
N ILE A 38 0.92 -2.31 -6.52
CA ILE A 38 2.27 -2.51 -5.96
C ILE A 38 2.25 -3.28 -4.64
N PHE A 39 1.10 -3.40 -3.99
CA PHE A 39 0.91 -4.16 -2.76
C PHE A 39 -0.58 -4.35 -2.49
N HIS A 40 -0.96 -5.46 -1.86
CA HIS A 40 -2.29 -5.61 -1.26
C HIS A 40 -2.20 -6.29 0.10
N TYR A 41 -3.20 -6.04 0.95
CA TYR A 41 -3.40 -6.71 2.22
C TYR A 41 -4.81 -7.25 2.27
N GLN A 42 -4.95 -8.52 2.63
CA GLN A 42 -6.22 -9.16 2.93
C GLN A 42 -5.97 -10.23 3.98
N SER A 43 -6.29 -9.92 5.24
CA SER A 43 -5.88 -10.66 6.45
C SER A 43 -4.37 -10.80 6.67
N VAL A 44 -3.57 -10.89 5.60
CA VAL A 44 -2.12 -10.91 5.60
C VAL A 44 -1.56 -10.00 4.49
N PRO A 45 -0.33 -9.49 4.64
CA PRO A 45 0.38 -8.75 3.60
C PRO A 45 0.69 -9.62 2.37
N HIS A 46 0.42 -9.09 1.18
CA HIS A 46 0.74 -9.73 -0.08
C HIS A 46 1.56 -8.76 -0.96
N PRO A 47 2.90 -8.81 -0.86
CA PRO A 47 3.77 -8.02 -1.72
C PRO A 47 3.72 -8.52 -3.17
N ILE A 48 3.99 -7.63 -4.12
CA ILE A 48 4.07 -8.00 -5.53
C ILE A 48 5.28 -8.90 -5.81
N THR A 49 5.10 -9.83 -6.75
CA THR A 49 6.14 -10.78 -7.18
C THR A 49 6.83 -10.37 -8.49
N ALA A 50 6.36 -9.31 -9.13
CA ALA A 50 6.86 -8.77 -10.39
C ALA A 50 6.74 -7.23 -10.43
N GLY A 51 7.43 -6.58 -11.37
CA GLY A 51 7.39 -5.12 -11.56
C GLY A 51 8.42 -4.34 -10.74
N ARG A 52 8.36 -3.02 -10.87
CA ARG A 52 9.35 -2.05 -10.36
C ARG A 52 9.62 -2.13 -8.85
N PHE A 53 8.59 -2.45 -8.07
CA PHE A 53 8.65 -2.42 -6.60
C PHE A 53 8.83 -3.82 -5.97
N LYS A 54 9.09 -4.84 -6.79
CA LYS A 54 9.33 -6.21 -6.32
C LYS A 54 10.45 -6.23 -5.28
N GLY A 55 10.16 -6.82 -4.12
CA GLY A 55 11.13 -6.95 -3.02
C GLY A 55 11.54 -5.65 -2.35
N ARG A 56 10.87 -4.52 -2.68
CA ARG A 56 11.15 -3.20 -2.10
C ARG A 56 10.00 -2.65 -1.27
N ILE A 57 8.82 -3.28 -1.28
CA ILE A 57 7.70 -2.86 -0.43
C ILE A 57 7.67 -3.68 0.85
N SER A 58 7.65 -2.99 1.98
CA SER A 58 7.42 -3.55 3.32
C SER A 58 6.06 -3.09 3.85
N TRP A 59 5.36 -3.98 4.55
CA TRP A 59 4.18 -3.61 5.33
C TRP A 59 4.63 -3.05 6.67
N VAL A 60 4.21 -1.83 7.00
CA VAL A 60 4.53 -1.15 8.27
C VAL A 60 3.29 -0.67 9.02
N GLY A 61 2.11 -0.91 8.46
CA GLY A 61 0.83 -0.53 9.04
C GLY A 61 0.31 -1.50 10.10
N ASN A 62 -0.77 -1.09 10.76
CA ASN A 62 -1.56 -1.91 11.65
C ASN A 62 -3.03 -1.62 11.39
N VAL A 63 -3.68 -2.50 10.63
CA VAL A 63 -5.07 -2.29 10.23
C VAL A 63 -6.01 -2.19 11.43
N ALA A 64 -5.74 -2.90 12.53
CA ALA A 64 -6.56 -2.83 13.74
C ALA A 64 -6.62 -1.41 14.34
N ASN A 65 -5.61 -0.58 14.07
CA ASN A 65 -5.53 0.81 14.50
C ASN A 65 -5.88 1.81 13.38
N GLY A 66 -6.43 1.33 12.26
CA GLY A 66 -6.73 2.18 11.09
C GLY A 66 -5.49 2.60 10.31
N ASP A 67 -4.37 1.88 10.41
CA ASP A 67 -3.12 2.19 9.72
C ASP A 67 -2.84 1.16 8.61
N ALA A 68 -2.83 1.64 7.37
CA ALA A 68 -2.61 0.87 6.16
C ALA A 68 -1.28 1.23 5.46
N SER A 69 -0.31 1.76 6.21
CA SER A 69 0.95 2.25 5.68
C SER A 69 1.87 1.15 5.16
N ILE A 70 2.60 1.47 4.09
CA ILE A 70 3.70 0.67 3.55
C ILE A 70 4.98 1.49 3.59
N ALA A 71 6.13 0.87 3.35
CA ALA A 71 7.35 1.61 3.10
C ALA A 71 8.11 1.07 1.90
N ILE A 72 8.84 1.96 1.24
CA ILE A 72 9.68 1.66 0.09
C ILE A 72 11.13 1.60 0.54
N GLN A 73 11.77 0.47 0.29
CA GLN A 73 13.19 0.26 0.52
C GLN A 73 14.01 0.71 -0.68
N ASN A 74 15.14 1.39 -0.42
CA ASN A 74 16.05 1.89 -1.45
C ASN A 74 15.32 2.67 -2.55
N PRO A 75 14.60 3.74 -2.19
CA PRO A 75 13.91 4.58 -3.16
C PRO A 75 14.91 5.25 -4.10
N THR A 76 14.50 5.44 -5.34
CA THR A 76 15.27 6.11 -6.38
C THR A 76 14.46 7.24 -6.99
N LEU A 77 15.11 8.21 -7.67
CA LEU A 77 14.40 9.26 -8.40
C LEU A 77 13.45 8.71 -9.49
N SER A 78 13.70 7.50 -9.98
CA SER A 78 12.84 6.84 -10.97
C SER A 78 11.51 6.35 -10.38
N ASP A 79 11.42 6.24 -9.05
CA ASP A 79 10.20 5.85 -8.33
C ASP A 79 9.22 7.01 -8.16
N ASN A 80 9.58 8.24 -8.57
CA ASN A 80 8.71 9.39 -8.52
C ASN A 80 7.38 9.14 -9.24
N GLY A 81 6.29 9.41 -8.55
CA GLY A 81 4.94 9.19 -9.04
C GLY A 81 3.91 9.34 -7.92
N THR A 82 2.68 8.98 -8.22
CA THR A 82 1.56 9.06 -7.27
C THR A 82 1.28 7.67 -6.72
N PHE A 83 1.36 7.53 -5.39
CA PHE A 83 0.98 6.33 -4.67
C PHE A 83 -0.41 6.52 -4.06
N ILE A 84 -1.31 5.57 -4.27
CA ILE A 84 -2.70 5.64 -3.83
C ILE A 84 -3.03 4.41 -3.00
N CYS A 85 -3.53 4.67 -1.79
CA CYS A 85 -4.01 3.67 -0.86
C CYS A 85 -5.55 3.62 -0.93
N SER A 86 -6.09 2.46 -1.29
CA SER A 86 -7.52 2.19 -1.33
C SER A 86 -7.87 1.17 -0.27
N VAL A 87 -8.75 1.54 0.66
CA VAL A 87 -9.22 0.66 1.74
C VAL A 87 -10.69 0.34 1.53
N LYS A 88 -11.05 -0.94 1.60
CA LYS A 88 -12.42 -1.43 1.52
C LYS A 88 -12.71 -2.32 2.72
N ASN A 89 -13.61 -1.89 3.61
CA ASN A 89 -14.07 -2.67 4.77
C ASN A 89 -15.57 -2.96 4.67
N PRO A 90 -16.01 -4.04 3.98
CA PRO A 90 -17.41 -4.43 3.99
C PRO A 90 -17.91 -4.66 5.44
N PRO A 91 -19.11 -4.20 5.84
CA PRO A 91 -20.21 -3.66 5.04
C PRO A 91 -20.23 -2.13 4.87
N ASP A 92 -19.12 -1.40 5.10
CA ASP A 92 -19.07 0.07 4.88
C ASP A 92 -19.21 0.47 3.38
N VAL A 93 -19.49 -0.49 2.51
CA VAL A 93 -19.66 -0.37 1.05
C VAL A 93 -20.85 -1.17 0.57
#